data_AF-A0A521QV51-F1
#
_entry.id   AF-A0A521QV51-F1
#
_cell.length_a   1.000
_cell.length_b   1.000
_cell.length_c   1.000
_cell.angle_alpha   90.00
_cell.angle_beta   90.00
_cell.angle_gamma   90.00
#
_symmetry.space_group_name_H-M   'P 1'
#
loop_
_entity.id
_entity.type
_entity.pdbx_description
1 polymer ?
#
loop_
_entity_poly.entity_id
_entity_poly.type
_entity_poly.pdbx_seq_one_letter_code
_entity_poly.pdbx_strand_id
1 'polypeptide(L)'
;MSRSLAAVAMAAAAWAAADTASASDRELQVVLDKLGCSPARVVPKELSTSVTLYEVTCRGSGRIVQVACLEQECWPQITPRDDDPGEREEGQ
;
A
#
# COMPACT_ATOMS: atom_id res chain seq x y z
N MET A 1 10.97 56.16 34.20
CA MET A 1 11.20 55.66 32.83
C MET A 1 11.96 54.35 33.02
N SER A 2 11.45 53.16 32.73
CA SER A 2 11.00 52.71 31.43
C SER A 2 10.02 51.54 31.59
N ARG A 3 8.96 51.55 30.79
CA ARG A 3 8.07 50.41 30.56
C ARG A 3 8.77 49.53 29.52
N SER A 4 9.00 48.25 29.81
CA SER A 4 9.31 47.26 28.76
C SER A 4 8.18 46.24 28.70
N LEU A 5 7.34 46.44 27.69
CA LEU A 5 6.38 45.50 27.13
C LEU A 5 7.12 44.43 26.31
N ALA A 6 6.57 43.21 26.31
CA ALA A 6 6.61 42.14 25.29
C ALA A 6 6.66 40.79 26.06
N ALA A 7 5.57 40.09 26.39
CA ALA A 7 4.39 39.70 25.62
C ALA A 7 4.73 38.91 24.34
N VAL A 8 4.52 37.60 24.47
CA VAL A 8 4.15 36.60 23.45
C VAL A 8 5.21 36.23 22.42
N ALA A 9 5.77 35.03 22.57
CA ALA A 9 6.14 34.21 21.41
C ALA A 9 5.54 32.81 21.60
N MET A 10 4.86 32.38 20.55
CA MET A 10 3.77 31.43 20.52
C MET A 10 4.20 29.99 20.79
N ALA A 11 3.37 29.29 21.56
CA ALA A 11 3.35 27.83 21.59
C ALA A 11 2.65 27.27 20.34
N ALA A 12 2.90 25.98 20.09
CA ALA A 12 2.29 25.08 19.13
C ALA A 12 2.98 24.94 17.76
N ALA A 13 4.08 24.20 17.75
CA ALA A 13 4.36 23.30 16.62
C ALA A 13 3.40 22.10 16.74
N ALA A 14 2.13 22.32 16.39
CA ALA A 14 1.14 21.25 16.28
C ALA A 14 1.18 20.67 14.85
N TRP A 15 0.99 19.37 14.80
CA TRP A 15 1.32 18.40 13.77
C TRP A 15 0.98 18.79 12.34
N ALA A 16 2.01 18.77 11.50
CA ALA A 16 1.88 18.43 10.09
C ALA A 16 2.46 17.02 9.89
N ALA A 17 1.81 16.00 10.47
CA ALA A 17 1.77 14.71 9.81
C ALA A 17 0.85 14.89 8.61
N ALA A 18 1.32 15.63 7.61
CA ALA A 18 0.67 15.70 6.33
C ALA A 18 0.65 14.25 5.82
N ASP A 19 -0.55 13.72 5.64
CA ASP A 19 -0.82 12.49 4.93
C ASP A 19 -0.02 12.47 3.61
N THR A 20 1.21 11.98 3.67
CA THR A 20 1.88 11.42 2.51
C THR A 20 1.28 10.05 2.27
N ALA A 21 -0.04 10.01 2.08
CA ALA A 21 -0.64 8.95 1.30
C ALA A 21 0.01 9.10 -0.09
N SER A 22 1.00 8.25 -0.33
CA SER A 22 1.81 8.29 -1.53
C SER A 22 0.90 8.05 -2.74
N ALA A 23 1.30 8.51 -3.94
CA ALA A 23 0.56 8.16 -5.15
C ALA A 23 0.42 6.63 -5.31
N SER A 24 1.42 5.88 -4.83
CA SER A 24 1.37 4.41 -4.74
C SER A 24 0.21 3.91 -3.86
N ASP A 25 -0.13 4.58 -2.76
CA ASP A 25 -1.25 4.16 -1.89
C ASP A 25 -2.60 4.35 -2.59
N ARG A 26 -2.74 5.43 -3.36
CA ARG A 26 -3.94 5.70 -4.14
C ARG A 26 -4.11 4.67 -5.26
N GLU A 27 -3.07 4.41 -6.05
CA GLU A 27 -3.12 3.45 -7.14
C GLU A 27 -3.29 2.01 -6.63
N LEU A 28 -2.66 1.67 -5.50
CA LEU A 28 -2.91 0.41 -4.80
C LEU A 28 -4.40 0.26 -4.48
N GLN A 29 -5.03 1.30 -3.94
CA GLN A 29 -6.45 1.25 -3.60
C GLN A 29 -7.36 1.12 -4.83
N VAL A 30 -7.01 1.75 -5.95
CA VAL A 30 -7.72 1.58 -7.23
C VAL A 30 -7.62 0.13 -7.74
N VAL A 31 -6.44 -0.47 -7.64
CA VAL A 31 -6.25 -1.88 -8.03
C VAL A 31 -7.05 -2.80 -7.12
N LEU A 32 -7.02 -2.58 -5.81
CA LEU A 32 -7.76 -3.41 -4.84
C LEU A 32 -9.28 -3.31 -5.05
N ASP A 33 -9.81 -2.13 -5.36
CA ASP A 33 -11.23 -1.94 -5.67
C ASP A 33 -11.64 -2.72 -6.93
N LYS A 34 -10.83 -2.66 -8.00
CA LYS A 34 -11.03 -3.47 -9.22
C LYS A 34 -11.01 -4.97 -8.95
N LEU A 35 -10.24 -5.42 -7.95
CA LEU A 35 -10.21 -6.82 -7.51
C LEU A 35 -11.35 -7.20 -6.56
N GLY A 36 -12.20 -6.25 -6.16
CA GLY A 36 -13.23 -6.43 -5.13
C GLY A 36 -12.62 -6.78 -3.77
N CYS A 37 -11.43 -6.26 -3.47
CA CYS A 37 -10.70 -6.52 -2.24
C CYS A 37 -10.76 -5.32 -1.30
N SER A 38 -11.47 -5.46 -0.18
CA SER A 38 -11.36 -4.51 0.93
C SER A 38 -10.18 -4.93 1.83
N PRO A 39 -9.13 -4.11 2.02
CA PRO A 39 -7.95 -4.51 2.77
C PRO A 39 -8.27 -4.68 4.26
N ALA A 40 -7.91 -5.86 4.80
CA ALA A 40 -7.87 -6.11 6.24
C ALA A 40 -6.44 -5.97 6.80
N ARG A 41 -5.45 -6.38 6.00
CA ARG A 41 -4.02 -6.24 6.30
C ARG A 41 -3.28 -5.97 4.99
N VAL A 42 -2.30 -5.08 5.04
CA VAL A 42 -1.40 -4.75 3.93
C VAL A 42 0.03 -4.92 4.44
N VAL A 43 0.83 -5.70 3.72
CA VAL A 43 2.25 -5.95 4.05
C VAL A 43 3.09 -5.53 2.85
N PRO A 44 3.81 -4.39 2.92
CA PRO A 44 4.75 -3.99 1.88
C PRO A 44 6.03 -4.83 1.95
N LYS A 45 6.54 -5.19 0.78
CA LYS A 45 7.83 -5.85 0.58
C LYS A 45 8.57 -5.11 -0.53
N GLU A 46 9.57 -4.33 -0.14
CA GLU A 46 10.45 -3.64 -1.08
C GLU A 46 11.27 -4.67 -1.86
N LEU A 47 11.16 -4.65 -3.19
CA LEU A 47 11.94 -5.49 -4.10
C LEU A 47 13.13 -4.73 -4.69
N SER A 48 12.98 -3.41 -4.83
CA SER A 48 14.04 -2.47 -5.23
C SER A 48 13.70 -1.06 -4.74
N THR A 49 14.59 -0.10 -4.97
CA THR A 49 14.37 1.32 -4.64
C THR A 49 13.11 1.92 -5.27
N SER A 50 12.64 1.35 -6.39
CA SER A 50 11.47 1.86 -7.11
C SER A 50 10.30 0.88 -7.12
N VAL A 51 10.49 -0.39 -6.71
CA VAL A 51 9.48 -1.45 -6.78
C VAL A 51 9.11 -1.94 -5.40
N THR A 52 7.84 -1.83 -5.05
CA THR A 52 7.26 -2.39 -3.82
C THR A 52 6.16 -3.39 -4.16
N LEU A 53 6.25 -4.59 -3.59
CA LEU A 53 5.20 -5.60 -3.65
C LEU A 53 4.34 -5.50 -2.39
N TYR A 54 3.04 -5.29 -2.56
CA TYR A 54 2.05 -5.31 -1.48
C TYR A 54 1.36 -6.67 -1.44
N GLU A 55 1.50 -7.37 -0.32
CA GLU A 55 0.67 -8.52 0.01
C GLU A 55 -0.54 -8.04 0.81
N VAL A 56 -1.73 -8.20 0.25
CA VAL A 56 -2.97 -7.68 0.83
C VAL A 56 -3.91 -8.82 1.18
N THR A 57 -4.27 -8.92 2.45
CA THR A 57 -5.32 -9.83 2.92
C THR A 57 -6.67 -9.14 2.80
N CYS A 58 -7.57 -9.67 1.97
CA CYS A 58 -8.92 -9.15 1.78
C CYS A 58 -9.83 -9.55 2.94
N ARG A 59 -10.61 -8.59 3.45
CA ARG A 59 -11.63 -8.79 4.49
C ARG A 59 -12.71 -9.76 4.01
N GLY A 60 -13.27 -10.53 4.95
CA GLY A 60 -14.41 -11.43 4.71
C GLY A 60 -14.00 -12.77 4.11
N SER A 61 -13.24 -12.78 3.02
CA SER A 61 -12.79 -14.01 2.37
C SER A 61 -11.46 -14.54 2.90
N GLY A 62 -10.62 -13.69 3.50
CA GLY A 62 -9.24 -14.05 3.84
C GLY A 62 -8.35 -14.26 2.60
N ARG A 63 -8.86 -13.99 1.40
CA ARG A 63 -8.11 -14.10 0.14
C ARG A 63 -6.91 -13.16 0.19
N ILE A 64 -5.74 -13.69 -0.15
CA ILE A 64 -4.53 -12.88 -0.31
C ILE A 64 -4.40 -12.49 -1.78
N VAL A 65 -4.15 -11.21 -2.04
CA VAL A 65 -3.83 -10.70 -3.36
C VAL A 65 -2.49 -10.00 -3.30
N GLN A 66 -1.72 -10.10 -4.38
CA GLN A 66 -0.43 -9.45 -4.53
C GLN A 66 -0.57 -8.31 -5.53
N VAL A 67 -0.08 -7.13 -5.17
CA VAL A 67 -0.09 -5.94 -6.04
C VAL A 67 1.33 -5.39 -6.08
N ALA A 68 1.94 -5.33 -7.26
CA ALA A 68 3.23 -4.69 -7.43
C ALA A 68 3.01 -3.23 -7.81
N CYS A 69 3.81 -2.34 -7.21
CA CYS A 69 3.85 -0.93 -7.56
C CYS A 69 5.27 -0.52 -7.95
N LEU A 70 5.42 0.12 -9.10
CA LEU A 70 6.64 0.78 -9.56
C LEU A 70 6.39 2.29 -9.52
N GLU A 71 7.10 2.97 -8.63
CA GLU A 71 6.94 4.41 -8.37
C GLU A 71 5.48 4.81 -8.05
N GLN A 72 4.72 5.20 -9.07
CA GLN A 72 3.35 5.67 -8.96
C GLN A 72 2.34 4.80 -9.71
N GLU A 73 2.77 3.67 -10.28
CA GLU A 73 1.90 2.78 -11.04
C GLU A 73 1.80 1.42 -10.35
N CYS A 74 0.59 0.91 -10.16
CA CYS A 74 0.34 -0.36 -9.50
C CYS A 74 -0.43 -1.34 -10.41
N TRP A 75 -0.13 -2.62 -10.30
CA TRP A 75 -0.82 -3.68 -11.04
C TRP A 75 -0.95 -4.96 -10.22
N PRO A 76 -2.04 -5.73 -10.42
CA PRO A 76 -2.19 -7.01 -9.76
C PRO A 76 -1.11 -7.98 -10.27
N GLN A 77 -0.43 -8.64 -9.34
CA GLN A 77 0.35 -9.82 -9.66
C GLN A 77 -0.63 -10.98 -9.78
N ILE A 78 -0.94 -11.35 -11.02
CA ILE A 78 -1.64 -12.61 -11.30
C ILE A 78 -0.62 -13.71 -11.07
N THR A 79 -0.50 -14.19 -9.84
CA THR A 79 0.11 -15.50 -9.62
C THR A 79 -0.83 -16.53 -10.25
N PRO A 80 -0.36 -17.36 -11.21
CA PRO A 80 -1.08 -18.58 -11.53
C PRO A 80 -1.38 -19.27 -10.21
N ARG A 81 -2.65 -19.60 -9.99
CA ARG A 81 -3.08 -20.34 -8.81
C ARG A 81 -2.24 -21.63 -8.78
N ASP A 82 -1.42 -21.83 -7.75
CA ASP A 82 -0.85 -23.14 -7.39
C ASP A 82 -1.99 -24.06 -6.90
N ASP A 83 -2.95 -24.31 -7.78
CA ASP A 83 -4.08 -25.24 -7.61
C ASP A 83 -4.33 -25.95 -8.94
N ASP A 84 -3.25 -26.24 -9.67
CA ASP A 84 -3.24 -27.22 -10.73
C ASP A 84 -2.36 -28.41 -10.28
N PRO A 85 -2.92 -29.43 -9.60
CA PRO A 85 -2.33 -30.76 -9.63
C PRO A 85 -2.60 -31.36 -11.02
N GLY A 86 -1.99 -30.77 -12.05
CA GLY A 86 -2.03 -31.21 -13.43
C GLY A 86 -0.65 -31.53 -13.96
N GLU A 87 0.23 -32.08 -13.11
CA GLU A 87 1.24 -33.02 -13.58
C GLU A 87 0.53 -34.27 -14.13
N ARG A 88 0.10 -34.17 -15.39
CA ARG A 88 -0.04 -35.30 -16.32
C ARG A 88 0.80 -35.00 -17.56
N GLU A 89 2.11 -34.92 -17.35
CA GLU A 89 3.09 -35.55 -18.24
C GLU A 89 2.81 -37.08 -18.18
N GLU A 90 2.81 -37.92 -19.22
CA GLU A 90 3.27 -37.84 -20.60
C GLU A 90 2.33 -38.72 -21.44
N GLY A 91 2.05 -38.32 -22.68
CA GLY A 91 1.21 -39.09 -23.58
C GLY A 91 1.66 -38.91 -25.02
N GLN A 92 2.43 -39.92 -25.47
CA GLN A 92 2.84 -40.30 -26.84
C GLN A 92 4.22 -39.83 -27.32
#